data_AF-A0A1H0CG89-F1
#
_entry.id   AF-A0A1H0CG89-F1
#
_cell.length_a   1.000
_cell.length_b   1.000
_cell.length_c   1.000
_cell.angle_alpha   90.00
_cell.angle_beta   90.00
_cell.angle_gamma   90.00
#
_symmetry.space_group_name_H-M   'P 1'
#
loop_
_entity.id
_entity.type
_entity.pdbx_description
1 polymer ?
#
loop_
_entity_poly.entity_id
_entity_poly.type
_entity_poly.pdbx_seq_one_letter_code
_entity_poly.pdbx_strand_id
1 'polypeptide(L)' 'MTIPRKVNSYAPSAPEPVTPPYCRYCRVRMDLTRISPDIGGHVVRYFLCPNCHLTDCVRV' A
#
# COMPACT_ATOMS: atom_id res chain seq x y z
N MET A 1 38.67 -7.58 -10.82
CA MET A 1 37.93 -6.41 -10.29
C MET A 1 36.48 -6.80 -10.18
N THR A 2 36.00 -7.11 -8.98
CA THR A 2 34.62 -7.57 -8.76
C THR A 2 33.84 -6.41 -8.17
N ILE A 3 32.98 -5.80 -8.98
CA ILE A 3 32.11 -4.70 -8.55
C ILE A 3 31.07 -5.30 -7.59
N PRO A 4 31.06 -4.92 -6.29
CA PRO A 4 29.97 -5.35 -5.42
C PRO A 4 28.69 -4.68 -5.92
N ARG A 5 27.74 -5.48 -6.40
CA ARG A 5 26.38 -5.02 -6.64
C ARG A 5 25.87 -4.48 -5.31
N LYS A 6 25.79 -3.15 -5.21
CA LYS A 6 25.17 -2.41 -4.11
C LYS A 6 23.71 -2.82 -4.11
N VAL A 7 23.38 -3.88 -3.38
CA VAL A 7 22.00 -4.24 -3.07
C VAL A 7 21.51 -3.07 -2.25
N ASN A 8 20.80 -2.17 -2.92
CA ASN A 8 20.17 -1.04 -2.29
C ASN A 8 19.02 -1.66 -1.47
N SER A 9 19.35 -2.11 -0.27
CA SER A 9 18.40 -2.59 0.73
C SER A 9 17.60 -1.41 1.25
N TYR A 10 16.92 -0.70 0.37
CA TYR A 10 15.66 -0.08 0.72
C TYR A 10 14.69 -1.24 0.92
N ALA A 11 14.84 -1.97 2.03
CA ALA A 11 13.67 -2.54 2.66
C ALA A 11 12.85 -1.31 3.03
N PRO A 12 11.72 -1.02 2.34
CA PRO A 12 10.89 0.07 2.79
C PRO A 12 10.57 -0.26 4.25
N SER A 13 10.91 0.64 5.17
CA SER A 13 10.52 0.54 6.58
C SER A 13 9.12 -0.04 6.61
N ALA A 14 8.95 -1.17 7.31
CA ALA A 14 7.72 -1.96 7.26
C ALA A 14 6.53 -0.98 7.26
N PRO A 15 5.70 -0.98 6.20
CA PRO A 15 4.72 0.07 6.01
C PRO A 15 3.91 0.18 7.29
N GLU A 16 3.87 1.37 7.90
CA GLU A 16 3.16 1.59 9.16
C GLU A 16 1.79 0.89 9.12
N PRO A 17 1.37 0.22 10.20
CA PRO A 17 0.13 -0.53 10.21
C PRO A 17 -1.04 0.43 9.97
N VAL A 18 -1.56 0.45 8.75
CA VAL A 18 -2.76 1.20 8.39
C VAL A 18 -3.95 0.28 8.57
N THR A 19 -4.93 0.74 9.36
CA THR A 19 -6.19 0.03 9.51
C THR A 19 -6.94 0.06 8.17
N PRO A 20 -7.25 -1.09 7.55
CA PRO A 20 -7.94 -1.09 6.27
C PRO A 20 -9.35 -0.49 6.40
N PRO A 21 -9.78 0.36 5.46
CA PRO A 21 -11.10 0.97 5.50
C PRO A 21 -12.22 -0.05 5.26
N TYR A 22 -13.43 0.31 5.66
CA TYR A 22 -14.63 -0.44 5.33
C TYR A 22 -15.22 0.03 4.00
N CYS A 23 -15.68 -0.91 3.19
CA CYS A 23 -16.37 -0.60 1.93
C CYS A 23 -17.67 0.17 2.22
N ARG A 24 -17.90 1.28 1.50
CA ARG A 24 -19.07 2.15 1.72
C ARG A 24 -20.41 1.47 1.41
N TYR A 25 -20.40 0.41 0.60
CA TYR A 25 -21.63 -0.28 0.16
C TYR A 25 -21.94 -1.51 1.01
N CYS A 26 -21.03 -2.49 1.07
CA CYS A 26 -21.26 -3.74 1.78
C CYS A 26 -20.75 -3.74 3.22
N ARG A 27 -20.08 -2.66 3.67
CA ARG A 27 -19.47 -2.52 5.01
C ARG A 27 -18.48 -3.63 5.39
N VAL A 28 -17.99 -4.38 4.41
CA VAL A 28 -16.91 -5.37 4.60
C VAL A 28 -15.57 -4.66 4.60
N ARG A 29 -14.62 -5.19 5.37
CA ARG A 29 -13.25 -4.68 5.44
C ARG A 29 -12.57 -4.87 4.09
N MET A 30 -11.94 -3.81 3.58
CA MET A 30 -11.24 -3.87 2.28
C MET A 30 -9.83 -4.46 2.44
N ASP A 31 -9.33 -5.08 1.39
CA ASP A 31 -8.01 -5.70 1.35
C ASP A 31 -6.99 -4.77 0.69
N LEU A 32 -5.79 -4.69 1.25
CA LEU A 32 -4.69 -3.93 0.66
C LEU A 32 -4.20 -4.67 -0.61
N THR A 33 -4.27 -4.01 -1.75
CA THR A 33 -3.86 -4.63 -3.04
C THR A 33 -2.57 -4.04 -3.59
N ARG A 34 -2.29 -2.76 -3.31
CA ARG A 34 -1.11 -2.09 -3.84
C ARG A 34 -0.64 -1.00 -2.90
N ILE A 35 0.68 -0.85 -2.82
CA ILE A 35 1.33 0.29 -2.17
C ILE A 35 2.13 1.01 -3.26
N SER A 36 2.06 2.34 -3.32
CA SER A 36 2.84 3.13 -4.28
C SER A 36 3.37 4.39 -3.61
N PRO A 37 4.65 4.74 -3.83
CA PRO A 37 5.20 6.00 -3.37
C PRO A 37 4.53 7.16 -4.13
N ASP A 38 4.18 8.22 -3.41
CA ASP A 38 3.69 9.48 -3.97
C ASP A 38 4.84 10.46 -4.20
N ILE A 39 4.64 11.42 -5.09
CA ILE A 39 5.59 12.51 -5.35
C ILE A 39 5.50 13.49 -4.17
N GLY A 40 6.33 13.27 -3.15
CA GLY A 40 6.34 14.07 -1.91
C GLY A 40 6.75 13.31 -0.66
N GLY A 41 7.18 12.05 -0.79
CA GLY A 41 7.59 11.24 0.37
C GLY A 41 6.42 10.57 1.11
N HIS A 42 5.19 10.74 0.62
CA HIS A 42 4.02 10.01 1.09
C HIS A 42 3.92 8.63 0.44
N VAL A 43 3.14 7.76 1.05
CA VAL A 43 2.83 6.43 0.55
C VAL A 43 1.33 6.32 0.33
N VAL A 44 0.91 6.06 -0.91
CA VAL A 44 -0.48 5.76 -1.25
C VAL A 44 -0.70 4.25 -1.12
N ARG A 45 -1.68 3.87 -0.31
CA ARG A 45 -2.14 2.48 -0.15
C ARG A 45 -3.49 2.34 -0.84
N TYR A 46 -3.59 1.39 -1.76
CA TYR A 46 -4.81 1.06 -2.50
C TYR A 46 -5.48 -0.16 -1.89
N PHE A 47 -6.78 -0.04 -1.68
CA PHE A 47 -7.62 -1.07 -1.09
C PHE A 47 -8.68 -1.52 -2.09
N LEU A 48 -9.01 -2.81 -2.09
CA LEU A 48 -10.07 -3.39 -2.91
C LEU A 48 -11.09 -4.08 -2.01
N CYS A 49 -12.37 -3.86 -2.27
CA CYS A 49 -13.42 -4.62 -1.62
C CYS A 49 -13.52 -6.03 -2.25
N PRO A 50 -13.42 -7.12 -1.47
CA PRO A 50 -13.52 -8.48 -2.03
C PRO A 50 -14.93 -8.83 -2.54
N ASN A 51 -15.98 -8.14 -2.07
CA ASN A 51 -17.36 -8.40 -2.49
C ASN A 51 -17.81 -7.49 -3.63
N CYS A 52 -17.48 -6.20 -3.57
CA CYS A 52 -17.98 -5.19 -4.51
C CYS A 52 -16.96 -4.83 -5.59
N HIS A 53 -15.69 -5.25 -5.45
CA HIS A 53 -14.56 -4.85 -6.29
C HIS A 53 -14.34 -3.33 -6.40
N LEU A 54 -14.89 -2.56 -5.45
CA LEU A 54 -14.65 -1.13 -5.33
C LEU A 54 -13.24 -0.87 -4.82
N THR A 55 -12.58 0.09 -5.43
CA THR A 55 -11.26 0.56 -5.03
C THR A 55 -11.37 1.83 -4.21
N ASP A 56 -10.56 1.93 -3.15
CA ASP A 56 -10.38 3.13 -2.35
C ASP A 56 -8.88 3.30 -2.05
N CYS A 57 -8.43 4.49 -1.67
CA CYS A 57 -7.01 4.73 -1.41
C CYS A 57 -6.80 5.68 -0.22
N VAL A 58 -5.79 5.35 0.58
CA VAL A 58 -5.39 6.13 1.75
C VAL A 58 -3.97 6.62 1.53
N ARG A 59 -3.80 7.93 1.63
CA ARG A 59 -2.49 8.60 1.65
C ARG A 59 -1.99 8.66 3.08
N VAL A 60 -0.77 8.21 3.30
CA VAL A 60 -0.03 8.30 4.57
C VAL A 60 1.25 9.06 4.31
#